data_AF-A0A838IM98-F1
#
_entry.id   AF-A0A838IM98-F1
#
_cell.length_a   1.000
_cell.length_b   1.000
_cell.length_c   1.000
_cell.angle_alpha   90.00
_cell.angle_beta   90.00
_cell.angle_gamma   90.00
#
_symmetry.space_group_name_H-M   'P 1'
#
loop_
_entity.id
_entity.type
_entity.pdbx_description
1 polymer ?
#
loop_
_entity_poly.entity_id
_entity_poly.type
_entity_poly.pdbx_seq_one_letter_code
_entity_poly.pdbx_strand_id
1 'polypeptide(L)'
;MNRIILFALLMILFVPTSALAQLTATERGAMDAKRSAVEAEARQTIEALFSRLCPGRCELVEVKAAMEQPRAIGAIAPGFDSVASSSYEVTVRNLEVTVLLDSKLPRNFLTNIPRMLQFRLSSLAPMVTVRPETLDFPEPQLHPMPPYVPEPPRRAPEPELRPEPQHQPDATPAPAPSEPAPPQKPGWLDFLPWIALFVTLLILSALILLILKRLDRSADGSKGDATANKEPEGARAQAMPDVDALRAEFKSSRAIQNRVLRRWMEEDAEAVGLLVRLLSPEILADLRGDAALKPYIERVSEHITRQAGAIKAEDAQKVVDECWARLTAVRVLHDGASLAMDWEFLEGLSMPNLRRILNTCGVTEKAYIINQLPTSLRARYLESLSAIDRRELMLGAGVGELLTKQQAIDLATRVRKAADELSHIGREAEGQAVLVIDMLRALALGDQEDVLRELSQKRPEVAQAVFAKVCIESTCLEVPTDVLADAMHRTPIATLANFLRATQDDIRHHLLQNAAPSTRQALNSELSLGIPVGRTEFLEARDAFTTTLAEMLRRDGHDVVQMNARVLARSKRSSNPVTSNEAAE
;
A
#
# COMPACT_ATOMS: atom_id res chain seq x y z
N MET A 1 -10.62 -5.49 -71.38
CA MET A 1 -9.51 -6.12 -70.62
C MET A 1 -8.46 -5.14 -70.09
N ASN A 2 -8.18 -4.00 -70.73
CA ASN A 2 -7.12 -3.07 -70.26
C ASN A 2 -7.39 -2.26 -68.97
N ARG A 3 -8.62 -2.23 -68.43
CA ARG A 3 -8.92 -1.47 -67.20
C ARG A 3 -8.71 -2.24 -65.90
N ILE A 4 -8.70 -3.57 -65.95
CA ILE A 4 -8.52 -4.42 -64.76
C ILE A 4 -7.02 -4.54 -64.39
N ILE A 5 -6.14 -4.54 -65.41
CA ILE A 5 -4.68 -4.58 -65.19
C ILE A 5 -4.17 -3.27 -64.56
N LEU A 6 -4.78 -2.13 -64.89
CA LEU A 6 -4.39 -0.83 -64.32
C LEU A 6 -4.77 -0.70 -62.83
N PHE A 7 -5.86 -1.34 -62.39
CA PHE A 7 -6.29 -1.31 -60.99
C PHE A 7 -5.46 -2.25 -60.10
N ALA A 8 -5.00 -3.39 -60.64
CA ALA A 8 -4.10 -4.28 -59.93
C ALA A 8 -2.69 -3.68 -59.76
N LEU A 9 -2.21 -2.87 -60.72
CA LEU A 9 -0.91 -2.22 -60.62
C LEU A 9 -0.92 -1.03 -59.64
N LEU A 10 -2.05 -0.35 -59.46
CA LEU A 10 -2.18 0.80 -58.55
C LEU A 10 -2.25 0.38 -57.06
N MET A 11 -2.74 -0.82 -56.76
CA MET A 11 -2.85 -1.33 -55.38
C MET A 11 -1.52 -1.85 -54.79
N ILE A 12 -0.47 -2.06 -55.61
CA ILE A 12 0.85 -2.50 -55.12
C ILE A 12 1.70 -1.30 -54.64
N LEU A 13 1.31 -0.06 -54.95
CA LEU A 13 2.06 1.16 -54.58
C LEU A 13 1.61 1.83 -53.27
N PHE A 14 0.63 1.26 -52.56
CA PHE A 14 0.19 1.72 -51.24
C PHE A 14 0.51 0.70 -50.13
N VAL A 15 1.69 0.08 -50.19
CA VAL A 15 2.26 -0.53 -48.98
C VAL A 15 2.85 0.63 -48.18
N PRO A 16 2.31 0.99 -47.00
CA PRO A 16 2.97 1.94 -46.14
C PRO A 16 4.33 1.33 -45.78
N THR A 17 5.40 1.91 -46.33
CA THR A 17 6.75 1.71 -45.82
C THR A 17 6.75 2.29 -44.41
N SER A 18 6.38 1.46 -43.43
CA SER A 18 6.67 1.68 -42.03
C SER A 18 8.17 1.85 -41.94
N ALA A 19 8.63 3.09 -41.94
CA ALA A 19 10.02 3.41 -41.67
C ALA A 19 10.31 2.85 -40.28
N LEU A 20 10.95 1.68 -40.23
CA LEU A 20 11.51 1.12 -39.02
C LEU A 20 12.57 2.12 -38.56
N ALA A 21 12.18 3.01 -37.66
CA ALA A 21 13.11 3.85 -36.93
C ALA A 21 14.13 2.88 -36.30
N GLN A 22 15.35 2.89 -36.83
CA GLN A 22 16.41 2.05 -36.31
C GLN A 22 16.69 2.53 -34.90
N LEU A 23 16.43 1.67 -33.91
CA LEU A 23 16.78 1.96 -32.51
C LEU A 23 18.23 2.40 -32.43
N THR A 24 18.47 3.49 -31.72
CA THR A 24 19.80 4.02 -31.45
C THR A 24 20.61 3.03 -30.62
N ALA A 25 21.94 3.08 -30.69
CA ALA A 25 22.80 2.15 -29.94
C ALA A 25 22.60 2.26 -28.42
N THR A 26 22.29 3.46 -27.93
CA THR A 26 22.00 3.75 -26.52
C THR A 26 20.68 3.13 -26.07
N GLU A 27 19.63 3.23 -26.88
CA GLU A 27 18.33 2.59 -26.62
C GLU A 27 18.45 1.06 -26.54
N ARG A 28 19.22 0.46 -27.46
CA ARG A 28 19.48 -1.00 -27.42
C ARG A 28 20.22 -1.40 -26.15
N GLY A 29 21.25 -0.65 -25.76
CA GLY A 29 21.97 -0.90 -24.50
C GLY A 29 21.08 -0.83 -23.27
N ALA A 30 20.18 0.16 -23.20
CA ALA A 30 19.23 0.28 -22.09
C ALA A 30 18.20 -0.89 -22.08
N MET A 31 17.71 -1.29 -23.25
CA MET A 31 16.83 -2.46 -23.38
C MET A 31 17.51 -3.75 -22.95
N ASP A 32 18.74 -4.00 -23.40
CA ASP A 32 19.49 -5.21 -23.07
C ASP A 32 19.85 -5.28 -21.58
N ALA A 33 20.24 -4.14 -20.99
CA ALA A 33 20.48 -4.04 -19.55
C ALA A 33 19.21 -4.34 -18.75
N LYS A 34 18.07 -3.69 -19.08
CA LYS A 34 16.80 -3.93 -18.38
C LYS A 34 16.30 -5.37 -18.56
N ARG A 35 16.45 -5.92 -19.76
CA ARG A 35 16.12 -7.32 -20.08
C ARG A 35 16.90 -8.28 -19.20
N SER A 36 18.23 -8.11 -19.13
CA SER A 36 19.10 -8.96 -18.31
C SER A 36 18.76 -8.89 -16.82
N ALA A 37 18.44 -7.70 -16.30
CA ALA A 37 18.04 -7.51 -14.92
C ALA A 37 16.72 -8.25 -14.58
N VAL A 38 15.71 -8.14 -15.44
CA VAL A 38 14.42 -8.81 -15.25
C VAL A 38 14.55 -10.32 -15.39
N GLU A 39 15.33 -10.80 -16.37
CA GLU A 39 15.61 -12.23 -16.52
C GLU A 39 16.34 -12.80 -15.29
N ALA A 40 17.29 -12.05 -14.70
CA ALA A 40 17.99 -12.46 -13.48
C ALA A 40 17.07 -12.50 -12.25
N GLU A 41 16.24 -11.47 -12.04
CA GLU A 41 15.29 -11.41 -10.92
C GLU A 41 14.22 -12.52 -11.02
N ALA A 42 13.74 -12.79 -12.24
CA ALA A 42 12.82 -13.90 -12.51
C ALA A 42 13.46 -15.25 -12.19
N ARG A 43 14.71 -15.49 -12.64
CA ARG A 43 15.46 -16.73 -12.32
C ARG A 43 15.59 -16.94 -10.81
N GLN A 44 16.03 -15.91 -10.09
CA GLN A 44 16.20 -15.98 -8.63
C GLN A 44 14.87 -16.32 -7.92
N THR A 45 13.77 -15.70 -8.36
CA THR A 45 12.44 -15.93 -7.79
C THR A 45 11.95 -17.37 -8.04
N ILE A 46 12.18 -17.90 -9.25
CA ILE A 46 11.80 -19.26 -9.63
C ILE A 46 12.63 -20.30 -8.85
N GLU A 47 13.96 -20.14 -8.79
CA GLU A 47 14.86 -21.04 -8.07
C GLU A 47 14.57 -21.06 -6.56
N ALA A 48 14.27 -19.91 -5.96
CA ALA A 48 13.84 -19.80 -4.57
C ALA A 48 12.51 -20.52 -4.31
N LEU A 49 11.62 -20.59 -5.30
CA LEU A 49 10.36 -21.32 -5.20
C LEU A 49 10.56 -22.83 -5.40
N PHE A 50 11.41 -23.23 -6.34
CA PHE A 50 11.73 -24.64 -6.62
C PHE A 50 12.49 -25.31 -5.48
N SER A 51 13.46 -24.62 -4.88
CA SER A 51 14.18 -25.12 -3.70
C SER A 51 13.26 -25.41 -2.51
N ARG A 52 12.16 -24.66 -2.38
CA ARG A 52 11.16 -24.84 -1.32
C ARG A 52 10.13 -25.92 -1.62
N LEU A 53 9.65 -26.01 -2.86
CA LEU A 53 8.53 -26.87 -3.21
C LEU A 53 8.94 -28.25 -3.76
N CYS A 54 10.05 -28.33 -4.49
CA CYS A 54 10.51 -29.54 -5.17
C CYS A 54 12.04 -29.58 -5.31
N PRO A 55 12.78 -29.68 -4.20
CA PRO A 55 14.25 -29.70 -4.22
C PRO A 55 14.75 -30.87 -5.09
N GLY A 56 15.50 -30.54 -6.15
CA GLY A 56 16.09 -31.52 -7.07
C GLY A 56 15.11 -32.20 -8.05
N ARG A 57 13.84 -31.76 -8.12
CA ARG A 57 12.81 -32.35 -9.01
C ARG A 57 12.14 -31.34 -9.95
N CYS A 58 12.58 -30.09 -9.87
CA CYS A 58 12.16 -29.00 -10.75
C CYS A 58 13.41 -28.22 -11.15
N GLU A 59 13.56 -27.96 -12.45
CA GLU A 59 14.69 -27.21 -13.00
C GLU A 59 14.18 -26.12 -13.95
N LEU A 60 14.85 -24.98 -13.95
CA LEU A 60 14.55 -23.86 -14.84
C LEU A 60 15.37 -24.01 -16.13
N VAL A 61 14.70 -24.15 -17.27
CA VAL A 61 15.38 -24.32 -18.57
C VAL A 61 15.74 -22.96 -19.15
N GLU A 62 14.75 -22.08 -19.27
CA GLU A 62 14.93 -20.81 -19.94
C GLU A 62 13.97 -19.74 -19.42
N VAL A 63 14.46 -18.50 -19.36
CA VAL A 63 13.65 -17.30 -19.14
C VAL A 63 13.96 -16.33 -20.27
N LYS A 64 12.95 -15.91 -21.02
CA LYS A 64 13.03 -14.93 -22.09
C LYS A 64 12.11 -13.75 -21.78
N ALA A 65 12.67 -12.56 -21.64
CA ALA A 65 11.90 -11.33 -21.54
C ALA A 65 11.77 -10.66 -22.91
N ALA A 66 10.53 -10.39 -23.33
CA ALA A 66 10.22 -9.58 -24.49
C ALA A 66 9.97 -8.14 -24.05
N MET A 67 10.84 -7.22 -24.48
CA MET A 67 10.76 -5.80 -24.13
C MET A 67 9.87 -5.04 -25.12
N GLU A 68 9.17 -4.02 -24.63
CA GLU A 68 8.50 -3.03 -25.48
C GLU A 68 9.51 -2.02 -26.05
N GLN A 69 9.15 -1.33 -27.13
CA GLN A 69 10.00 -0.27 -27.68
C GLN A 69 10.16 0.86 -26.64
N PRO A 70 11.38 1.41 -26.47
CA PRO A 70 11.64 2.44 -25.49
C PRO A 70 10.79 3.67 -25.79
N ARG A 71 10.14 4.20 -24.76
CA ARG A 71 9.37 5.44 -24.87
C ARG A 71 10.18 6.55 -24.22
N ALA A 72 10.45 7.61 -24.97
CA ALA A 72 11.09 8.80 -24.42
C ALA A 72 10.15 9.47 -23.40
N ILE A 73 10.62 9.64 -22.18
CA ILE A 73 9.93 10.42 -21.15
C ILE A 73 10.59 11.80 -21.10
N GLY A 74 9.91 12.80 -21.68
CA GLY A 74 10.32 14.20 -21.62
C GLY A 74 10.80 14.79 -22.95
N ALA A 75 10.97 16.12 -22.96
CA ALA A 75 11.50 16.85 -24.11
C ALA A 75 13.02 16.63 -24.19
N ILE A 76 13.47 15.87 -25.20
CA ILE A 76 14.89 15.73 -25.52
C ILE A 76 15.35 17.08 -26.08
N ALA A 77 16.00 17.90 -25.26
CA ALA A 77 16.67 19.10 -25.74
C ALA A 77 17.92 18.66 -26.52
N PRO A 78 18.09 19.05 -27.80
CA PRO A 78 19.25 18.68 -28.59
C PRO A 78 20.48 19.47 -28.10
N GLY A 79 21.17 18.92 -27.09
CA GLY A 79 22.44 19.40 -26.55
C GLY A 79 23.45 18.26 -26.55
N PHE A 80 24.66 18.54 -27.03
CA PHE A 80 25.62 17.52 -27.47
C PHE A 80 26.39 16.76 -26.37
N ASP A 81 26.20 17.03 -25.07
CA ASP A 81 27.13 16.48 -24.05
C ASP A 81 26.51 16.16 -22.68
N SER A 82 25.40 15.41 -22.61
CA SER A 82 25.09 14.72 -21.35
C SER A 82 24.59 13.30 -21.55
N VAL A 83 25.26 12.36 -20.88
CA VAL A 83 24.89 10.95 -20.78
C VAL A 83 23.61 10.86 -19.95
N ALA A 84 22.48 11.21 -20.56
CA ALA A 84 21.16 11.06 -19.97
C ALA A 84 20.70 9.61 -20.14
N SER A 85 21.22 8.72 -19.29
CA SER A 85 20.75 7.34 -19.15
C SER A 85 19.33 7.24 -18.54
N SER A 86 18.65 8.36 -18.31
CA SER A 86 17.34 8.46 -17.65
C SER A 86 16.18 8.94 -18.54
N SER A 87 16.39 9.19 -19.84
CA SER A 87 15.34 9.75 -20.71
C SER A 87 14.43 8.73 -21.40
N TYR A 88 14.71 7.42 -21.26
CA TYR A 88 13.91 6.36 -21.88
C TYR A 88 13.37 5.40 -20.82
N GLU A 89 12.07 5.18 -20.84
CA GLU A 89 11.44 4.11 -20.08
C GLU A 89 11.31 2.87 -20.97
N VAL A 90 11.86 1.76 -20.49
CA VAL A 90 11.74 0.44 -21.13
C VAL A 90 10.88 -0.44 -20.24
N THR A 91 9.69 -0.78 -20.75
CA THR A 91 8.74 -1.69 -20.10
C THR A 91 8.90 -3.12 -20.63
N VAL A 92 8.65 -4.10 -19.77
CA VAL A 92 8.63 -5.53 -20.16
C VAL A 92 7.23 -5.86 -20.64
N ARG A 93 7.10 -6.37 -21.87
CA ARG A 93 5.80 -6.71 -22.46
C ARG A 93 5.34 -8.11 -22.07
N ASN A 94 6.23 -9.09 -22.20
CA ASN A 94 5.92 -10.49 -21.94
C ASN A 94 7.14 -11.19 -21.34
N LEU A 95 6.90 -12.11 -20.41
CA LEU A 95 7.92 -12.98 -19.85
C LEU A 95 7.56 -14.44 -20.17
N GLU A 96 8.39 -15.10 -20.96
CA GLU A 96 8.23 -16.51 -21.31
C GLU A 96 9.21 -17.34 -20.47
N VAL A 97 8.67 -18.33 -19.75
CA VAL A 97 9.44 -19.17 -18.83
C VAL A 97 9.20 -20.63 -19.19
N THR A 98 10.29 -21.36 -19.44
CA THR A 98 10.25 -22.81 -19.70
C THR A 98 10.80 -23.53 -18.49
N VAL A 99 9.98 -24.40 -17.88
CA VAL A 99 10.34 -25.14 -16.66
C VAL A 99 10.23 -26.63 -16.88
N LEU A 100 11.18 -27.36 -16.33
CA LEU A 100 11.27 -28.81 -16.44
C LEU A 100 10.82 -29.43 -15.13
N LEU A 101 9.78 -30.24 -15.18
CA LEU A 101 9.12 -30.84 -14.03
C LEU A 101 9.22 -32.36 -14.07
N ASP A 102 9.50 -32.98 -12.93
CA ASP A 102 9.55 -34.43 -12.83
C ASP A 102 8.15 -35.05 -13.04
N SER A 103 8.05 -35.97 -14.00
CA SER A 103 6.82 -36.71 -14.31
C SER A 103 6.28 -37.52 -13.12
N LYS A 104 7.13 -37.88 -12.15
CA LYS A 104 6.77 -38.59 -10.92
C LYS A 104 6.17 -37.67 -9.84
N LEU A 105 6.01 -36.36 -10.09
CA LEU A 105 5.34 -35.46 -9.15
C LEU A 105 3.80 -35.68 -9.17
N PRO A 106 3.09 -35.41 -8.06
CA PRO A 106 1.63 -35.53 -8.04
C PRO A 106 0.97 -34.66 -9.11
N ARG A 107 -0.03 -35.18 -9.83
CA ARG A 107 -0.71 -34.45 -10.93
C ARG A 107 -1.24 -33.08 -10.52
N ASN A 108 -1.80 -32.97 -9.31
CA ASN A 108 -2.29 -31.71 -8.76
C ASN A 108 -1.16 -30.67 -8.63
N PHE A 109 0.04 -31.13 -8.30
CA PHE A 109 1.21 -30.28 -8.16
C PHE A 109 1.71 -29.80 -9.53
N LEU A 110 1.78 -30.71 -10.52
CA LEU A 110 2.12 -30.37 -11.91
C LEU A 110 1.18 -29.32 -12.52
N THR A 111 -0.12 -29.39 -12.21
CA THR A 111 -1.10 -28.39 -12.69
C THR A 111 -1.00 -27.05 -11.96
N ASN A 112 -0.50 -27.03 -10.72
CA ASN A 112 -0.50 -25.84 -9.87
C ASN A 112 0.82 -25.04 -9.97
N ILE A 113 1.96 -25.69 -10.22
CA ILE A 113 3.25 -24.99 -10.37
C ILE A 113 3.17 -23.85 -11.39
N PRO A 114 2.68 -24.07 -12.64
CA PRO A 114 2.65 -23.01 -13.64
C PRO A 114 1.82 -21.80 -13.18
N ARG A 115 0.71 -22.03 -12.46
CA ARG A 115 -0.14 -20.97 -11.91
C ARG A 115 0.56 -20.20 -10.80
N MET A 116 1.28 -20.91 -9.91
CA MET A 116 2.05 -20.28 -8.84
C MET A 116 3.20 -19.43 -9.40
N LEU A 117 3.91 -19.94 -10.40
CA LEU A 117 4.96 -19.20 -11.10
C LEU A 117 4.40 -17.97 -11.81
N GLN A 118 3.27 -18.13 -12.52
CA GLN A 118 2.59 -17.01 -13.19
C GLN A 118 2.19 -15.92 -12.19
N PHE A 119 1.63 -16.28 -11.04
CA PHE A 119 1.25 -15.34 -9.99
C PHE A 119 2.47 -14.67 -9.31
N ARG A 120 3.58 -15.39 -9.14
CA ARG A 120 4.79 -14.82 -8.53
C ARG A 120 5.54 -13.89 -9.47
N LEU A 121 5.54 -14.20 -10.76
CA LEU A 121 6.24 -13.40 -11.77
C LEU A 121 5.39 -12.26 -12.33
N SER A 122 4.10 -12.18 -12.00
CA SER A 122 3.22 -11.10 -12.47
C SER A 122 3.60 -9.73 -11.93
N SER A 123 4.48 -9.66 -10.91
CA SER A 123 5.07 -8.39 -10.46
C SER A 123 6.16 -7.88 -11.40
N LEU A 124 6.78 -8.75 -12.20
CA LEU A 124 7.89 -8.42 -13.10
C LEU A 124 7.42 -8.08 -14.51
N ALA A 125 6.37 -8.74 -14.99
CA ALA A 125 5.78 -8.48 -16.30
C ALA A 125 4.24 -8.64 -16.26
N PRO A 126 3.49 -7.82 -17.02
CA PRO A 126 2.03 -7.87 -17.05
C PRO A 126 1.51 -9.17 -17.68
N MET A 127 2.25 -9.74 -18.63
CA MET A 127 1.93 -11.01 -19.26
C MET A 127 3.07 -12.00 -18.98
N VAL A 128 2.74 -13.12 -18.33
CA VAL A 128 3.69 -14.20 -18.06
C VAL A 128 3.14 -15.50 -18.64
N THR A 129 3.93 -16.15 -19.50
CA THR A 129 3.61 -17.42 -20.12
C THR A 129 4.57 -18.49 -19.61
N VAL A 130 4.06 -19.46 -18.85
CA VAL A 130 4.86 -20.57 -18.30
C VAL A 130 4.60 -21.82 -19.14
N ARG A 131 5.64 -22.39 -19.73
CA ARG A 131 5.61 -23.65 -20.50
C ARG A 131 6.23 -24.78 -19.67
N PRO A 132 5.43 -25.66 -19.06
CA PRO A 132 5.95 -26.82 -18.36
C PRO A 132 6.32 -27.93 -19.35
N GLU A 133 7.53 -28.47 -19.20
CA GLU A 133 8.00 -29.67 -19.88
C GLU A 133 8.18 -30.77 -18.84
N THR A 134 7.51 -31.91 -19.04
CA THR A 134 7.59 -33.04 -18.10
C THR A 134 8.60 -34.06 -18.60
N LEU A 135 9.61 -34.36 -17.78
CA LEU A 135 10.62 -35.40 -18.06
C LEU A 135 10.78 -36.31 -16.84
N ASP A 136 11.25 -37.54 -17.06
CA ASP A 136 11.53 -38.47 -15.97
C ASP A 136 12.98 -38.26 -15.53
N PHE A 137 13.18 -37.79 -14.29
CA PHE A 137 14.51 -37.56 -13.76
C PHE A 137 15.15 -38.90 -13.33
N PRO A 138 16.43 -39.14 -13.62
CA PRO A 138 17.13 -40.31 -13.10
C PRO A 138 17.15 -40.22 -11.57
N GLU A 139 16.75 -41.32 -10.91
CA GLU A 139 16.75 -41.37 -9.44
C GLU A 139 18.17 -41.14 -8.92
N PRO A 140 18.37 -40.23 -7.94
CA PRO A 140 19.66 -40.07 -7.31
C PRO A 140 20.12 -41.42 -6.77
N GLN A 141 21.28 -41.92 -7.23
CA GLN A 141 21.90 -43.11 -6.65
C GLN A 141 22.35 -42.76 -5.23
N LEU A 142 21.44 -42.86 -4.26
CA LEU A 142 21.76 -42.71 -2.86
C LEU A 142 22.73 -43.82 -2.46
N HIS A 143 23.84 -43.46 -1.82
CA HIS A 143 24.75 -44.42 -1.21
C HIS A 143 23.98 -45.34 -0.25
N PRO A 144 24.32 -46.64 -0.18
CA PRO A 144 23.60 -47.61 0.63
C PRO A 144 23.56 -47.15 2.09
N MET A 145 22.35 -47.00 2.63
CA MET A 145 22.15 -46.66 4.04
C MET A 145 22.76 -47.73 4.94
N PRO A 146 23.40 -47.36 6.06
CA PRO A 146 23.88 -48.31 7.05
C PRO A 146 22.72 -49.16 7.61
N PRO A 147 22.99 -50.40 8.04
CA PRO A 147 21.96 -51.35 8.45
C PRO A 147 21.13 -50.80 9.61
N TYR A 148 19.81 -50.91 9.46
CA TYR A 148 18.81 -50.51 10.44
C TYR A 148 19.03 -51.21 11.78
N VAL A 149 19.33 -50.43 12.82
CA VAL A 149 19.33 -50.90 14.21
C VAL A 149 17.90 -50.67 14.76
N PRO A 150 17.13 -51.71 15.09
CA PRO A 150 15.78 -51.55 15.62
C PRO A 150 15.82 -50.82 16.98
N GLU A 151 15.12 -49.69 17.06
CA GLU A 151 14.89 -48.98 18.33
C GLU A 151 13.98 -49.82 19.26
N PRO A 152 14.25 -49.83 20.58
CA PRO A 152 13.41 -50.53 21.54
C PRO A 152 12.00 -49.90 21.62
N PRO A 153 10.96 -50.72 21.85
CA PRO A 153 9.56 -50.27 21.80
C PRO A 153 9.27 -49.19 22.85
N ARG A 154 8.83 -48.02 22.38
CA ARG A 154 8.26 -46.97 23.25
C ARG A 154 6.99 -47.48 23.92
N ARG A 155 6.91 -47.35 25.25
CA ARG A 155 5.69 -47.63 26.03
C ARG A 155 4.54 -46.76 25.53
N ALA A 156 3.37 -47.37 25.37
CA ALA A 156 2.14 -46.69 25.01
C ALA A 156 1.76 -45.65 26.09
N PRO A 157 1.23 -44.47 25.69
CA PRO A 157 0.68 -43.51 26.62
C PRO A 157 -0.59 -44.05 27.29
N GLU A 158 -0.69 -43.79 28.59
CA GLU A 158 -1.80 -44.13 29.46
C GLU A 158 -3.08 -43.39 29.01
N PRO A 159 -4.25 -44.05 28.99
CA PRO A 159 -5.49 -43.42 28.53
C PRO A 159 -5.96 -42.34 29.51
N GLU A 160 -6.07 -41.09 29.03
CA GLU A 160 -6.71 -40.00 29.74
C GLU A 160 -8.18 -40.35 30.04
N LEU A 161 -8.54 -40.31 31.33
CA LEU A 161 -9.90 -40.42 31.81
C LEU A 161 -10.78 -39.32 31.22
N ARG A 162 -11.86 -39.73 30.54
CA ARG A 162 -12.98 -38.85 30.18
C ARG A 162 -13.61 -38.26 31.45
N PRO A 163 -13.94 -36.96 31.49
CA PRO A 163 -14.76 -36.41 32.55
C PRO A 163 -16.18 -37.00 32.51
N GLU A 164 -16.67 -37.38 33.68
CA GLU A 164 -18.01 -37.93 33.91
C GLU A 164 -19.12 -36.91 33.55
N PRO A 165 -20.27 -37.37 33.04
CA PRO A 165 -21.47 -36.54 32.91
C PRO A 165 -21.99 -36.14 34.30
N GLN A 166 -22.07 -34.83 34.54
CA GLN A 166 -22.73 -34.30 35.73
C GLN A 166 -24.20 -34.75 35.78
N HIS A 167 -24.55 -35.45 36.86
CA HIS A 167 -25.91 -35.73 37.28
C HIS A 167 -26.71 -34.42 37.42
N GLN A 168 -27.79 -34.29 36.65
CA GLN A 168 -28.91 -33.44 37.02
C GLN A 168 -29.71 -34.16 38.12
N PRO A 169 -30.07 -33.49 39.24
CA PRO A 169 -30.90 -34.10 40.27
C PRO A 169 -32.34 -34.27 39.80
N ASP A 170 -32.93 -35.40 40.17
CA ASP A 170 -34.35 -35.72 40.06
C ASP A 170 -35.25 -34.56 40.52
N ALA A 171 -36.06 -34.06 39.61
CA ALA A 171 -37.23 -33.25 39.92
C ALA A 171 -38.48 -34.15 39.89
N THR A 172 -39.06 -34.32 41.06
CA THR A 172 -40.35 -34.92 41.39
C THR A 172 -41.45 -34.57 40.37
N PRO A 173 -42.31 -35.53 39.96
CA PRO A 173 -43.44 -35.24 39.08
C PRO A 173 -44.52 -34.48 39.85
N ALA A 174 -44.67 -33.19 39.55
CA ALA A 174 -45.83 -32.37 39.93
C ALA A 174 -46.98 -32.57 38.92
N PRO A 175 -48.25 -32.48 39.36
CA PRO A 175 -49.40 -32.85 38.54
C PRO A 175 -49.62 -31.90 37.35
N ALA A 176 -50.13 -32.48 36.26
CA ALA A 176 -50.45 -31.81 35.02
C ALA A 176 -51.35 -30.56 35.24
N PRO A 177 -50.98 -29.39 34.71
CA PRO A 177 -51.89 -28.26 34.59
C PRO A 177 -52.88 -28.54 33.46
N SER A 178 -54.17 -28.46 33.76
CA SER A 178 -55.25 -28.48 32.77
C SER A 178 -55.10 -27.34 31.76
N GLU A 179 -55.17 -27.66 30.47
CA GLU A 179 -55.21 -26.72 29.36
C GLU A 179 -56.30 -25.65 29.57
N PRO A 180 -55.96 -24.36 29.62
CA PRO A 180 -56.95 -23.30 29.52
C PRO A 180 -57.42 -23.18 28.06
N ALA A 181 -58.74 -23.11 27.90
CA ALA A 181 -59.43 -22.98 26.62
C ALA A 181 -58.87 -21.81 25.77
N PRO A 182 -58.85 -21.95 24.43
CA PRO A 182 -58.30 -20.94 23.54
C PRO A 182 -59.06 -19.61 23.71
N PRO A 183 -58.36 -18.48 23.92
CA PRO A 183 -59.01 -17.19 24.01
C PRO A 183 -59.68 -16.87 22.67
N GLN A 184 -60.97 -16.57 22.74
CA GLN A 184 -61.76 -16.09 21.61
C GLN A 184 -61.07 -14.83 21.05
N LYS A 185 -60.51 -14.96 19.85
CA LYS A 185 -59.91 -13.83 19.15
C LYS A 185 -61.02 -12.83 18.83
N PRO A 186 -60.87 -11.55 19.22
CA PRO A 186 -61.89 -10.54 18.92
C PRO A 186 -61.91 -10.28 17.40
N GLY A 187 -63.08 -10.41 16.77
CA GLY A 187 -63.28 -10.46 15.30
C GLY A 187 -62.88 -9.23 14.49
N TRP A 188 -62.22 -8.23 15.09
CA TRP A 188 -61.61 -7.11 14.36
C TRP A 188 -60.18 -7.44 13.87
N LEU A 189 -59.54 -8.50 14.38
CA LEU A 189 -58.22 -8.93 13.89
C LEU A 189 -58.24 -9.43 12.44
N ASP A 190 -59.39 -9.82 11.90
CA ASP A 190 -59.51 -10.22 10.49
C ASP A 190 -59.46 -9.01 9.53
N PHE A 191 -59.61 -7.79 10.04
CA PHE A 191 -59.47 -6.55 9.26
C PHE A 191 -58.03 -5.98 9.23
N LEU A 192 -57.13 -6.50 10.05
CA LEU A 192 -55.74 -6.03 10.13
C LEU A 192 -54.97 -6.08 8.78
N PRO A 193 -55.10 -7.12 7.92
CA PRO A 193 -54.42 -7.12 6.63
C PRO A 193 -54.97 -6.06 5.64
N TRP A 194 -56.24 -5.67 5.78
CA TRP A 194 -56.85 -4.65 4.93
C TRP A 194 -56.39 -3.23 5.30
N ILE A 195 -56.11 -2.97 6.58
CA ILE A 195 -55.58 -1.69 7.04
C ILE A 195 -54.20 -1.42 6.43
N ALA A 196 -53.32 -2.44 6.37
CA ALA A 196 -52.01 -2.30 5.75
C ALA A 196 -52.10 -1.99 4.25
N LEU A 197 -53.06 -2.60 3.54
CA LEU A 197 -53.34 -2.30 2.12
C LEU A 197 -53.86 -0.87 1.92
N PHE A 198 -54.76 -0.40 2.78
CA PHE A 198 -55.24 0.98 2.71
C PHE A 198 -54.13 2.00 2.98
N VAL A 199 -53.28 1.77 3.98
CA VAL A 199 -52.17 2.67 4.31
C VAL A 199 -51.15 2.72 3.17
N THR A 200 -50.79 1.58 2.59
CA THR A 200 -49.85 1.53 1.45
C THR A 200 -50.43 2.23 0.22
N LEU A 201 -51.72 2.05 -0.07
CA LEU A 201 -52.38 2.74 -1.20
C LEU A 201 -52.47 4.26 -0.98
N LEU A 202 -52.66 4.70 0.27
CA LEU A 202 -52.69 6.12 0.63
C LEU A 202 -51.30 6.76 0.50
N ILE A 203 -50.24 6.07 0.91
CA ILE A 203 -48.85 6.50 0.73
C ILE A 203 -48.50 6.60 -0.76
N LEU A 204 -48.91 5.60 -1.57
CA LEU A 204 -48.65 5.59 -3.01
C LEU A 204 -49.38 6.75 -3.72
N SER A 205 -50.64 7.00 -3.34
CA SER A 205 -51.43 8.14 -3.83
C SER A 205 -50.79 9.48 -3.47
N ALA A 206 -50.32 9.64 -2.23
CA ALA A 206 -49.63 10.85 -1.79
C ALA A 206 -48.32 11.09 -2.55
N LEU A 207 -47.58 10.01 -2.86
CA LEU A 207 -46.34 10.08 -3.65
C LEU A 207 -46.62 10.52 -5.09
N ILE A 208 -47.67 9.96 -5.72
CA ILE A 208 -48.10 10.33 -7.07
C ILE A 208 -48.51 11.81 -7.12
N LEU A 209 -49.27 12.28 -6.13
CA LEU A 209 -49.65 13.69 -6.03
C LEU A 209 -48.44 14.61 -5.83
N LEU A 210 -47.44 14.20 -5.07
CA LEU A 210 -46.19 14.96 -4.89
C LEU A 210 -45.39 15.07 -6.19
N ILE A 211 -45.33 14.00 -6.98
CA ILE A 211 -44.64 13.97 -8.27
C ILE A 211 -45.38 14.86 -9.29
N LEU A 212 -46.70 14.75 -9.37
CA LEU A 212 -47.52 15.60 -10.25
C LEU A 212 -47.40 17.08 -9.89
N LYS A 213 -47.44 17.42 -8.60
CA LYS A 213 -47.29 18.80 -8.12
C LYS A 213 -45.87 19.35 -8.36
N ARG A 214 -44.86 18.48 -8.39
CA ARG A 214 -43.48 18.86 -8.76
C ARG A 214 -43.36 19.10 -10.26
N LEU A 215 -44.02 18.29 -11.09
CA LEU A 215 -44.08 18.47 -12.54
C LEU A 215 -44.81 19.75 -12.95
N ASP A 216 -45.94 20.08 -12.32
CA ASP A 216 -46.66 21.35 -12.57
C ASP A 216 -45.81 22.56 -12.20
N ARG A 217 -45.07 22.51 -11.09
CA ARG A 217 -44.13 23.59 -10.71
C ARG A 217 -42.98 23.75 -11.71
N SER A 218 -42.55 22.67 -12.34
CA SER A 218 -41.55 22.72 -13.42
C SER A 218 -42.13 23.22 -14.74
N ALA A 219 -43.42 22.99 -15.01
CA ALA A 219 -44.10 23.47 -16.20
C ALA A 219 -44.43 24.97 -16.12
N ASP A 220 -44.82 25.48 -14.95
CA ASP A 220 -45.12 26.90 -14.74
C ASP A 220 -43.87 27.78 -14.65
N GLY A 221 -42.70 27.21 -14.31
CA GLY A 221 -41.41 27.91 -14.34
C GLY A 221 -40.87 28.21 -15.75
N SER A 222 -41.49 27.67 -16.81
CA SER A 222 -41.02 27.78 -18.20
C SER A 222 -41.80 28.82 -19.04
N LYS A 223 -42.68 29.63 -18.45
CA LYS A 223 -43.51 30.62 -19.16
C LYS A 223 -43.19 32.08 -18.84
N GLY A 224 -41.97 32.38 -18.39
CA GLY A 224 -41.45 33.75 -18.29
C GLY A 224 -40.53 34.09 -19.46
N ASP A 225 -40.91 35.10 -20.24
CA ASP A 225 -40.15 35.81 -21.28
C ASP A 225 -39.75 35.04 -22.56
N ALA A 226 -40.74 34.88 -23.44
CA ALA A 226 -40.53 34.65 -24.87
C ALA A 226 -40.93 35.90 -25.67
N THR A 227 -40.12 36.96 -25.58
CA THR A 227 -40.04 37.98 -26.63
C THR A 227 -38.58 38.31 -26.90
N ALA A 228 -38.24 38.23 -28.19
CA ALA A 228 -37.01 38.65 -28.85
C ALA A 228 -35.91 37.58 -29.06
N ASN A 229 -35.63 37.39 -30.36
CA ASN A 229 -34.45 36.79 -31.00
C ASN A 229 -34.41 35.26 -31.12
N LYS A 230 -35.06 34.78 -32.19
CA LYS A 230 -34.57 33.64 -32.98
C LYS A 230 -33.25 34.02 -33.64
N GLU A 231 -32.14 33.68 -32.99
CA GLU A 231 -30.85 33.50 -33.65
C GLU A 231 -30.64 32.01 -33.99
N PRO A 232 -29.89 31.69 -35.06
CA PRO A 232 -29.76 30.33 -35.55
C PRO A 232 -28.95 29.45 -34.59
N GLU A 233 -29.37 28.19 -34.47
CA GLU A 233 -28.60 27.09 -33.86
C GLU A 233 -27.24 26.95 -34.54
N GLY A 234 -26.22 27.57 -33.96
CA GLY A 234 -24.85 27.44 -34.42
C GLY A 234 -23.92 28.19 -33.47
N ALA A 235 -23.19 27.43 -32.66
CA ALA A 235 -22.10 27.90 -31.80
C ALA A 235 -22.50 28.75 -30.56
N ARG A 236 -23.25 28.16 -29.62
CA ARG A 236 -22.91 28.41 -28.22
C ARG A 236 -21.60 27.66 -27.95
N ALA A 237 -20.49 28.38 -27.87
CA ALA A 237 -19.26 27.85 -27.31
C ALA A 237 -19.62 27.26 -25.93
N GLN A 238 -19.57 25.93 -25.81
CA GLN A 238 -19.87 25.25 -24.57
C GLN A 238 -18.87 25.73 -23.51
N ALA A 239 -19.37 26.54 -22.58
CA ALA A 239 -18.57 27.00 -21.45
C ALA A 239 -18.11 25.79 -20.64
N MET A 240 -16.84 25.79 -20.23
CA MET A 240 -16.29 24.77 -19.35
C MET A 240 -17.09 24.75 -18.02
N PRO A 241 -17.46 23.59 -17.47
CA PRO A 241 -18.12 23.50 -16.16
C PRO A 241 -17.35 24.23 -15.06
N ASP A 242 -18.06 24.72 -14.04
CA ASP A 242 -17.44 25.28 -12.83
C ASP A 242 -16.81 24.16 -11.99
N VAL A 243 -15.53 23.93 -12.23
CA VAL A 243 -14.71 22.91 -11.56
C VAL A 243 -14.34 23.34 -10.13
N ASP A 244 -14.35 24.64 -9.82
CA ASP A 244 -13.90 25.15 -8.52
C ASP A 244 -14.95 24.91 -7.44
N ALA A 245 -16.24 25.03 -7.77
CA ALA A 245 -17.33 24.64 -6.87
C ALA A 245 -17.24 23.14 -6.49
N LEU A 246 -16.98 22.27 -7.47
CA LEU A 246 -16.83 20.84 -7.23
C LEU A 246 -15.58 20.54 -6.39
N ARG A 247 -14.47 21.24 -6.64
CA ARG A 247 -13.25 21.11 -5.83
C ARG A 247 -13.45 21.55 -4.39
N ALA A 248 -14.14 22.67 -4.16
CA ALA A 248 -14.49 23.12 -2.82
C ALA A 248 -15.34 22.08 -2.08
N GLU A 249 -16.24 21.42 -2.80
CA GLU A 249 -17.11 20.40 -2.22
C GLU A 249 -16.39 19.10 -1.88
N PHE A 250 -15.44 18.67 -2.72
CA PHE A 250 -14.56 17.55 -2.39
C PHE A 250 -13.72 17.84 -1.14
N LYS A 251 -13.21 19.07 -1.02
CA LYS A 251 -12.45 19.50 0.16
C LYS A 251 -13.30 19.52 1.43
N SER A 252 -14.59 19.86 1.35
CA SER A 252 -15.47 19.91 2.53
C SER A 252 -15.79 18.51 3.07
N SER A 253 -15.80 17.48 2.22
CA SER A 253 -16.35 16.15 2.53
C SER A 253 -15.45 15.00 2.04
N ARG A 254 -14.19 14.93 2.49
CA ARG A 254 -13.23 13.91 2.05
C ARG A 254 -13.69 12.46 2.20
N ALA A 255 -14.42 12.13 3.26
CA ALA A 255 -14.96 10.79 3.49
C ALA A 255 -15.98 10.39 2.39
N ILE A 256 -16.91 11.31 2.09
CA ILE A 256 -17.90 11.14 1.02
C ILE A 256 -17.20 11.01 -0.33
N GLN A 257 -16.19 11.85 -0.57
CA GLN A 257 -15.33 11.78 -1.76
C GLN A 257 -14.70 10.39 -1.88
N ASN A 258 -14.03 9.90 -0.84
CA ASN A 258 -13.32 8.62 -0.89
C ASN A 258 -14.27 7.45 -1.17
N ARG A 259 -15.46 7.47 -0.56
CA ARG A 259 -16.50 6.46 -0.83
C ARG A 259 -17.04 6.53 -2.25
N VAL A 260 -17.35 7.75 -2.74
CA VAL A 260 -17.80 7.95 -4.13
C VAL A 260 -16.73 7.48 -5.10
N LEU A 261 -15.47 7.89 -4.92
CA LEU A 261 -14.36 7.53 -5.79
C LEU A 261 -14.06 6.03 -5.73
N ARG A 262 -14.06 5.39 -4.55
CA ARG A 262 -13.90 3.93 -4.41
C ARG A 262 -14.87 3.18 -5.30
N ARG A 263 -16.16 3.47 -5.14
CA ARG A 263 -17.22 2.82 -5.90
C ARG A 263 -17.20 3.20 -7.38
N TRP A 264 -16.92 4.46 -7.69
CA TRP A 264 -16.90 4.93 -9.07
C TRP A 264 -15.71 4.36 -9.85
N MET A 265 -14.54 4.18 -9.23
CA MET A 265 -13.39 3.54 -9.86
C MET A 265 -13.64 2.05 -10.19
N GLU A 266 -14.47 1.36 -9.40
CA GLU A 266 -14.89 -0.02 -9.69
C GLU A 266 -15.86 -0.08 -10.88
N GLU A 267 -16.75 0.90 -10.99
CA GLU A 267 -17.79 0.95 -12.03
C GLU A 267 -17.27 1.51 -13.36
N ASP A 268 -16.54 2.63 -13.33
CA ASP A 268 -16.07 3.37 -14.50
C ASP A 268 -14.76 4.13 -14.20
N ALA A 269 -13.63 3.47 -14.49
CA ALA A 269 -12.30 4.06 -14.34
C ALA A 269 -12.01 5.18 -15.35
N GLU A 270 -12.72 5.22 -16.49
CA GLU A 270 -12.51 6.23 -17.53
C GLU A 270 -13.06 7.59 -17.09
N ALA A 271 -14.30 7.60 -16.59
CA ALA A 271 -14.93 8.79 -16.04
C ALA A 271 -14.15 9.37 -14.86
N VAL A 272 -13.62 8.51 -13.97
CA VAL A 272 -12.75 8.96 -12.87
C VAL A 272 -11.43 9.52 -13.40
N GLY A 273 -10.86 8.93 -14.45
CA GLY A 273 -9.67 9.47 -15.13
C GLY A 273 -9.89 10.88 -15.66
N LEU A 274 -11.02 11.14 -16.32
CA LEU A 274 -11.42 12.49 -16.76
C LEU A 274 -11.61 13.44 -15.59
N LEU A 275 -12.27 12.99 -14.52
CA LEU A 275 -12.46 13.78 -13.29
C LEU A 275 -11.12 14.19 -12.65
N VAL A 276 -10.16 13.26 -12.56
CA VAL A 276 -8.82 13.52 -12.02
C VAL A 276 -8.08 14.57 -12.85
N ARG A 277 -8.22 14.53 -14.19
CA ARG A 277 -7.62 15.53 -15.07
C ARG A 277 -8.24 16.92 -14.87
N LEU A 278 -9.54 16.99 -14.57
CA LEU A 278 -10.25 18.24 -14.27
C LEU A 278 -9.89 18.80 -12.89
N LEU A 279 -9.93 17.97 -11.84
CA LEU A 279 -9.83 18.42 -10.45
C LEU A 279 -8.40 18.44 -9.87
N SER A 280 -7.45 17.71 -10.47
CA SER A 280 -6.07 17.39 -10.01
C SER A 280 -5.93 15.97 -9.44
N PRO A 281 -4.76 15.30 -9.60
CA PRO A 281 -4.44 14.01 -8.97
C PRO A 281 -4.49 13.99 -7.44
N GLU A 282 -4.53 15.15 -6.79
CA GLU A 282 -4.66 15.25 -5.34
C GLU A 282 -5.92 14.59 -4.79
N ILE A 283 -7.00 14.48 -5.60
CA ILE A 283 -8.26 13.86 -5.16
C ILE A 283 -8.11 12.35 -4.86
N LEU A 284 -7.03 11.71 -5.34
CA LEU A 284 -6.73 10.30 -5.09
C LEU A 284 -5.67 10.10 -4.00
N ALA A 285 -5.11 11.17 -3.43
CA ALA A 285 -3.99 11.06 -2.50
C ALA A 285 -4.29 10.14 -1.31
N ASP A 286 -5.49 10.27 -0.75
CA ASP A 286 -5.94 9.51 0.43
C ASP A 286 -6.26 8.03 0.08
N LEU A 287 -6.50 7.72 -1.21
CA LEU A 287 -6.82 6.36 -1.69
C LEU A 287 -5.58 5.57 -2.12
N ARG A 288 -4.44 6.23 -2.35
CA ARG A 288 -3.19 5.56 -2.79
C ARG A 288 -2.62 4.56 -1.79
N GLY A 289 -2.94 4.72 -0.50
CA GLY A 289 -2.51 3.81 0.56
C GLY A 289 -3.33 2.51 0.65
N ASP A 290 -4.46 2.42 -0.07
CA ASP A 290 -5.37 1.29 0.02
C ASP A 290 -4.98 0.19 -0.99
N ALA A 291 -4.46 -0.93 -0.48
CA ALA A 291 -3.99 -2.04 -1.31
C ALA A 291 -5.11 -2.67 -2.17
N ALA A 292 -6.37 -2.59 -1.73
CA ALA A 292 -7.51 -3.13 -2.49
C ALA A 292 -7.82 -2.27 -3.74
N LEU A 293 -7.48 -0.98 -3.70
CA LEU A 293 -7.78 -0.04 -4.79
C LEU A 293 -6.65 0.07 -5.82
N LYS A 294 -5.47 -0.48 -5.52
CA LYS A 294 -4.31 -0.44 -6.41
C LYS A 294 -4.61 -0.80 -7.88
N PRO A 295 -5.30 -1.91 -8.22
CA PRO A 295 -5.57 -2.24 -9.62
C PRO A 295 -6.49 -1.24 -10.32
N TYR A 296 -7.38 -0.57 -9.57
CA TYR A 296 -8.27 0.44 -10.15
C TYR A 296 -7.55 1.78 -10.34
N ILE A 297 -6.69 2.17 -9.39
CA ILE A 297 -5.85 3.37 -9.51
C ILE A 297 -4.89 3.24 -10.70
N GLU A 298 -4.34 2.05 -10.96
CA GLU A 298 -3.51 1.76 -12.13
C GLU A 298 -4.30 1.90 -13.45
N ARG A 299 -5.56 1.46 -13.51
CA ARG A 299 -6.41 1.68 -14.69
C ARG A 299 -6.73 3.15 -14.91
N VAL A 300 -7.01 3.88 -13.83
CA VAL A 300 -7.27 5.33 -13.89
C VAL A 300 -6.02 6.07 -14.40
N SER A 301 -4.83 5.74 -13.90
CA SER A 301 -3.58 6.37 -14.36
C SER A 301 -3.24 6.01 -15.81
N GLU A 302 -3.49 4.77 -16.23
CA GLU A 302 -3.37 4.34 -17.62
C GLU A 302 -4.31 5.14 -18.54
N HIS A 303 -5.55 5.39 -18.09
CA HIS A 303 -6.49 6.18 -18.88
C HIS A 303 -6.05 7.66 -19.02
N ILE A 304 -5.56 8.25 -17.92
CA ILE A 304 -5.03 9.62 -17.91
C ILE A 304 -3.84 9.76 -18.86
N THR A 305 -2.95 8.77 -18.91
CA THR A 305 -1.75 8.80 -19.78
C THR A 305 -2.08 8.55 -21.25
N ARG A 306 -3.08 7.72 -21.55
CA ARG A 306 -3.55 7.46 -22.93
C ARG A 306 -4.27 8.67 -23.53
N GLN A 307 -5.02 9.43 -22.73
CA GLN A 307 -5.74 10.61 -23.18
C GLN A 307 -4.97 11.90 -22.86
N ALA A 308 -3.92 12.22 -23.63
CA ALA A 308 -3.16 13.46 -23.45
C ALA A 308 -3.81 14.70 -24.12
N GLY A 309 -4.88 14.52 -24.91
CA GLY A 309 -5.55 15.59 -25.64
C GLY A 309 -6.41 16.53 -24.78
N ALA A 310 -6.70 17.73 -25.28
CA ALA A 310 -7.61 18.67 -24.62
C ALA A 310 -8.97 18.03 -24.33
N ILE A 311 -9.51 18.25 -23.12
CA ILE A 311 -10.79 17.69 -22.69
C ILE A 311 -11.91 18.43 -23.44
N LYS A 312 -12.82 17.69 -24.07
CA LYS A 312 -14.00 18.29 -24.71
C LYS A 312 -14.96 18.80 -23.64
N ALA A 313 -15.56 19.95 -23.86
CA ALA A 313 -16.48 20.57 -22.89
C ALA A 313 -17.69 19.67 -22.57
N GLU A 314 -18.20 18.91 -23.55
CA GLU A 314 -19.30 17.93 -23.35
C GLU A 314 -18.92 16.82 -22.37
N ASP A 315 -17.74 16.23 -22.55
CA ASP A 315 -17.23 15.15 -21.71
C ASP A 315 -16.97 15.65 -20.28
N ALA A 316 -16.43 16.87 -20.17
CA ALA A 316 -16.22 17.52 -18.88
C ALA A 316 -17.54 17.77 -18.14
N GLN A 317 -18.55 18.31 -18.83
CA GLN A 317 -19.86 18.58 -18.24
C GLN A 317 -20.53 17.29 -17.77
N LYS A 318 -20.51 16.25 -18.60
CA LYS A 318 -21.10 14.95 -18.28
C LYS A 318 -20.46 14.33 -17.03
N VAL A 319 -19.13 14.35 -16.93
CA VAL A 319 -18.41 13.80 -15.77
C VAL A 319 -18.68 14.62 -14.51
N VAL A 320 -18.77 15.95 -14.62
CA VAL A 320 -19.11 16.83 -13.49
C VAL A 320 -20.54 16.58 -13.01
N ASP A 321 -21.51 16.45 -13.92
CA ASP A 321 -22.91 16.18 -13.58
C ASP A 321 -23.08 14.79 -12.95
N GLU A 322 -22.39 13.78 -13.47
CA GLU A 322 -22.37 12.43 -12.89
C GLU A 322 -21.74 12.43 -11.49
N CYS A 323 -20.65 13.19 -11.32
CA CYS A 323 -19.99 13.36 -10.03
C CYS A 323 -20.95 13.99 -9.01
N TRP A 324 -21.65 15.07 -9.38
CA TRP A 324 -22.64 15.72 -8.54
C TRP A 324 -23.81 14.80 -8.19
N ALA A 325 -24.32 14.05 -9.16
CA ALA A 325 -25.37 13.07 -8.93
C ALA A 325 -24.94 11.99 -7.92
N ARG A 326 -23.71 11.47 -8.04
CA ARG A 326 -23.15 10.47 -7.11
C ARG A 326 -22.91 11.04 -5.72
N LEU A 327 -22.33 12.24 -5.61
CA LEU A 327 -22.18 12.94 -4.34
C LEU A 327 -23.53 13.16 -3.64
N THR A 328 -24.53 13.60 -4.41
CA THR A 328 -25.88 13.86 -3.90
C THR A 328 -26.58 12.57 -3.50
N ALA A 329 -26.46 11.50 -4.29
CA ALA A 329 -27.01 10.19 -3.97
C ALA A 329 -26.39 9.62 -2.69
N VAL A 330 -25.07 9.73 -2.53
CA VAL A 330 -24.41 9.35 -1.27
C VAL A 330 -24.94 10.23 -0.15
N ARG A 331 -25.00 11.56 -0.27
CA ARG A 331 -25.56 12.41 0.80
C ARG A 331 -26.99 12.06 1.18
N VAL A 332 -27.90 11.91 0.22
CA VAL A 332 -29.32 11.58 0.50
C VAL A 332 -29.47 10.22 1.16
N LEU A 333 -28.68 9.23 0.74
CA LEU A 333 -28.66 7.91 1.38
C LEU A 333 -28.04 7.93 2.79
N HIS A 334 -27.27 8.96 3.14
CA HIS A 334 -26.45 8.99 4.36
C HIS A 334 -26.90 10.04 5.40
N ASP A 335 -27.61 11.10 4.99
CA ASP A 335 -28.26 12.09 5.87
C ASP A 335 -29.28 11.43 6.83
N GLY A 336 -29.70 10.19 6.52
CA GLY A 336 -30.66 9.45 7.30
C GLY A 336 -30.14 8.80 8.59
N ALA A 337 -28.86 8.44 8.77
CA ALA A 337 -28.55 7.47 9.84
C ALA A 337 -27.15 7.32 10.48
N SER A 338 -26.02 7.82 9.98
CA SER A 338 -24.73 7.26 10.43
C SER A 338 -23.73 8.24 11.05
N LEU A 339 -23.68 8.28 12.39
CA LEU A 339 -22.56 8.83 13.19
C LEU A 339 -21.20 8.25 12.75
N ALA A 340 -21.15 7.06 12.16
CA ALA A 340 -19.89 6.42 11.75
C ALA A 340 -19.17 7.19 10.62
N MET A 341 -19.89 7.96 9.79
CA MET A 341 -19.27 8.79 8.74
C MET A 341 -18.44 9.92 9.34
N ASP A 342 -18.87 10.43 10.49
CA ASP A 342 -18.14 11.50 11.17
C ASP A 342 -16.77 11.05 11.65
N TRP A 343 -16.51 9.73 11.72
CA TRP A 343 -15.28 9.12 12.21
C TRP A 343 -14.43 8.45 11.13
N GLU A 344 -14.88 8.41 9.86
CA GLU A 344 -14.15 7.74 8.76
C GLU A 344 -12.76 8.37 8.51
N PHE A 345 -12.58 9.65 8.85
CA PHE A 345 -11.27 10.33 8.76
C PHE A 345 -10.19 9.69 9.66
N LEU A 346 -10.57 8.92 10.68
CA LEU A 346 -9.63 8.20 11.54
C LEU A 346 -8.88 7.09 10.77
N GLU A 347 -9.42 6.57 9.66
CA GLU A 347 -8.77 5.54 8.86
C GLU A 347 -7.48 6.05 8.19
N GLY A 348 -7.42 7.33 7.86
CA GLY A 348 -6.27 7.96 7.21
C GLY A 348 -5.17 8.44 8.18
N LEU A 349 -5.37 8.30 9.49
CA LEU A 349 -4.43 8.82 10.49
C LEU A 349 -3.27 7.84 10.76
N SER A 350 -2.06 8.38 10.80
CA SER A 350 -0.88 7.64 11.28
C SER A 350 -1.00 7.35 12.78
N MET A 351 -0.43 6.23 13.24
CA MET A 351 -0.46 5.84 14.66
C MET A 351 0.13 6.90 15.61
N PRO A 352 1.26 7.58 15.27
CA PRO A 352 1.77 8.68 16.10
C PRO A 352 0.79 9.85 16.23
N ASN A 353 0.13 10.23 15.12
CA ASN A 353 -0.85 11.33 15.13
C ASN A 353 -2.09 10.94 15.93
N LEU A 354 -2.58 9.72 15.76
CA LEU A 354 -3.70 9.18 16.54
C LEU A 354 -3.40 9.21 18.04
N ARG A 355 -2.19 8.79 18.47
CA ARG A 355 -1.77 8.88 19.88
C ARG A 355 -1.75 10.32 20.39
N ARG A 356 -1.20 11.25 19.60
CA ARG A 356 -1.13 12.67 19.98
C ARG A 356 -2.51 13.26 20.19
N ILE A 357 -3.42 13.01 19.26
CA ILE A 357 -4.83 13.43 19.34
C ILE A 357 -5.48 12.80 20.57
N LEU A 358 -5.40 11.47 20.72
CA LEU A 358 -6.02 10.78 21.85
C LEU A 358 -5.45 11.23 23.19
N ASN A 359 -4.17 11.62 23.27
CA ASN A 359 -3.57 12.13 24.50
C ASN A 359 -4.15 13.47 24.96
N THR A 360 -4.74 14.25 24.06
CA THR A 360 -5.43 15.50 24.40
C THR A 360 -6.88 15.31 24.86
N CYS A 361 -7.46 14.14 24.62
CA CYS A 361 -8.85 13.81 24.96
C CYS A 361 -8.98 13.31 26.42
N GLY A 362 -10.17 13.48 27.00
CA GLY A 362 -10.51 12.85 28.28
C GLY A 362 -10.65 11.32 28.17
N VAL A 363 -10.63 10.59 29.29
CA VAL A 363 -10.71 9.11 29.28
C VAL A 363 -11.98 8.59 28.59
N THR A 364 -13.13 9.24 28.82
CA THR A 364 -14.43 8.91 28.20
C THR A 364 -14.44 9.17 26.69
N GLU A 365 -13.94 10.33 26.26
CA GLU A 365 -13.77 10.67 24.85
C GLU A 365 -12.81 9.69 24.15
N LYS A 366 -11.68 9.33 24.79
CA LYS A 366 -10.73 8.34 24.26
C LYS A 366 -11.40 6.99 24.06
N ALA A 367 -12.13 6.49 25.05
CA ALA A 367 -12.84 5.22 24.96
C ALA A 367 -13.88 5.24 23.81
N TYR A 368 -14.61 6.36 23.67
CA TYR A 368 -15.55 6.54 22.58
C TYR A 368 -14.86 6.50 21.21
N ILE A 369 -13.79 7.29 21.02
CA ILE A 369 -13.03 7.35 19.77
C ILE A 369 -12.46 5.97 19.42
N ILE A 370 -11.91 5.25 20.40
CA ILE A 370 -11.35 3.92 20.19
C ILE A 370 -12.40 2.91 19.73
N ASN A 371 -13.65 3.04 20.18
CA ASN A 371 -14.75 2.21 19.68
C ASN A 371 -15.15 2.53 18.24
N GLN A 372 -14.89 3.75 17.77
CA GLN A 372 -15.11 4.16 16.38
C GLN A 372 -13.93 3.78 15.45
N LEU A 373 -12.78 3.38 16.00
CA LEU A 373 -11.64 2.96 15.19
C LEU A 373 -11.90 1.62 14.48
N PRO A 374 -11.39 1.44 13.24
CA PRO A 374 -11.33 0.13 12.60
C PRO A 374 -10.63 -0.90 13.50
N THR A 375 -11.08 -2.15 13.44
CA THR A 375 -10.58 -3.22 14.33
C THR A 375 -9.07 -3.38 14.28
N SER A 376 -8.45 -3.23 13.10
CA SER A 376 -7.00 -3.31 12.91
C SER A 376 -6.24 -2.16 13.59
N LEU A 377 -6.71 -0.91 13.41
CA LEU A 377 -6.12 0.26 14.05
C LEU A 377 -6.31 0.25 15.57
N ARG A 378 -7.48 -0.18 16.03
CA ARG A 378 -7.78 -0.36 17.45
C ARG A 378 -6.83 -1.36 18.11
N ALA A 379 -6.63 -2.54 17.50
CA ALA A 379 -5.71 -3.56 18.04
C ALA A 379 -4.28 -3.02 18.17
N ARG A 380 -3.75 -2.43 17.10
CA ARG A 380 -2.41 -1.82 17.08
C ARG A 380 -2.25 -0.71 18.12
N TYR A 381 -3.26 0.15 18.26
CA TYR A 381 -3.24 1.20 19.27
C TYR A 381 -3.18 0.61 20.68
N LEU A 382 -4.03 -0.37 20.99
CA LEU A 382 -4.06 -1.04 22.31
C LEU A 382 -2.76 -1.79 22.61
N GLU A 383 -2.16 -2.45 21.63
CA GLU A 383 -0.85 -3.10 21.75
C GLU A 383 0.26 -2.11 22.08
N SER A 384 0.19 -0.89 21.55
CA SER A 384 1.17 0.16 21.83
C SER A 384 1.10 0.73 23.24
N LEU A 385 -0.02 0.54 23.95
CA LEU A 385 -0.22 1.01 25.32
C LEU A 385 0.40 0.07 26.35
N SER A 386 0.86 0.63 27.46
CA SER A 386 1.31 -0.15 28.62
C SER A 386 0.15 -0.97 29.19
N ALA A 387 0.45 -2.04 29.93
CA ALA A 387 -0.56 -2.88 30.56
C ALA A 387 -1.45 -2.09 31.56
N ILE A 388 -0.90 -1.04 32.17
CA ILE A 388 -1.60 -0.17 33.12
C ILE A 388 -2.58 0.73 32.36
N ASP A 389 -2.10 1.47 31.35
CA ASP A 389 -2.93 2.39 30.56
C ASP A 389 -4.05 1.64 29.84
N ARG A 390 -3.76 0.44 29.34
CA ARG A 390 -4.74 -0.42 28.68
C ARG A 390 -5.85 -0.85 29.64
N ARG A 391 -5.50 -1.18 30.89
CA ARG A 391 -6.47 -1.54 31.93
C ARG A 391 -7.33 -0.34 32.32
N GLU A 392 -6.71 0.83 32.53
CA GLU A 392 -7.42 2.07 32.84
C GLU A 392 -8.41 2.44 31.74
N LEU A 393 -7.99 2.33 30.47
CA LEU A 393 -8.85 2.58 29.32
C LEU A 393 -10.04 1.61 29.26
N MET A 394 -9.82 0.31 29.50
CA MET A 394 -10.88 -0.71 29.51
C MET A 394 -11.87 -0.52 30.66
N LEU A 395 -11.39 -0.15 31.85
CA LEU A 395 -12.24 0.16 33.00
C LEU A 395 -13.02 1.46 32.79
N GLY A 396 -12.38 2.48 32.23
CA GLY A 396 -13.02 3.76 31.91
C GLY A 396 -14.09 3.65 30.81
N ALA A 397 -13.90 2.76 29.84
CA ALA A 397 -14.88 2.50 28.78
C ALA A 397 -16.18 1.85 29.29
N GLY A 398 -16.14 1.11 30.39
CA GLY A 398 -17.31 0.42 30.97
C GLY A 398 -18.11 1.23 31.98
N VAL A 399 -17.59 2.36 32.47
CA VAL A 399 -18.17 3.11 33.60
C VAL A 399 -18.75 4.48 33.19
N GLY A 400 -18.37 5.02 32.03
CA GLY A 400 -18.79 6.34 31.58
C GLY A 400 -20.22 6.40 31.01
N GLU A 401 -20.92 7.51 31.29
CA GLU A 401 -22.11 7.88 30.52
C GLU A 401 -21.75 7.98 29.02
N LEU A 402 -22.52 7.30 28.19
CA LEU A 402 -22.35 7.33 26.74
C LEU A 402 -22.52 8.78 26.26
N LEU A 403 -21.61 9.26 25.40
CA LEU A 403 -21.74 10.58 24.78
C LEU A 403 -23.08 10.69 24.05
N THR A 404 -23.77 11.81 24.27
CA THR A 404 -24.98 12.13 23.47
C THR A 404 -24.61 12.28 21.99
N LYS A 405 -25.58 12.12 21.09
CA LYS A 405 -25.35 12.27 19.64
C LYS A 405 -24.69 13.62 19.29
N GLN A 406 -25.13 14.70 19.94
CA GLN A 406 -24.56 16.03 19.70
C GLN A 406 -23.11 16.13 20.18
N GLN A 407 -22.81 15.63 21.38
CA GLN A 407 -21.45 15.61 21.91
C GLN A 407 -20.52 14.74 21.06
N ALA A 408 -21.01 13.64 20.50
CA ALA A 408 -20.25 12.80 19.59
C ALA A 408 -19.89 13.54 18.29
N ILE A 409 -20.83 14.30 17.71
CA ILE A 409 -20.61 15.13 16.52
C ILE A 409 -19.60 16.25 16.82
N ASP A 410 -19.76 16.94 17.96
CA ASP A 410 -18.85 18.01 18.37
C ASP A 410 -17.43 17.47 18.63
N LEU A 411 -17.33 16.29 19.24
CA LEU A 411 -16.05 15.61 19.44
C LEU A 411 -15.43 15.21 18.09
N ALA A 412 -16.19 14.59 17.18
CA ALA A 412 -15.69 14.23 15.86
C ALA A 412 -15.17 15.45 15.08
N THR A 413 -15.89 16.58 15.15
CA THR A 413 -15.48 17.84 14.52
C THR A 413 -14.18 18.38 15.11
N ARG A 414 -14.05 18.36 16.44
CA ARG A 414 -12.84 18.81 17.15
C ARG A 414 -11.63 17.95 16.81
N VAL A 415 -11.81 16.62 16.82
CA VAL A 415 -10.78 15.64 16.51
C VAL A 415 -10.36 15.74 15.04
N ARG A 416 -11.31 15.96 14.12
CA ARG A 416 -11.03 16.17 12.70
C ARG A 416 -10.18 17.42 12.46
N LYS A 417 -10.52 18.54 13.11
CA LYS A 417 -9.72 19.77 13.02
C LYS A 417 -8.28 19.55 13.50
N ALA A 418 -8.10 18.87 14.64
CA ALA A 418 -6.78 18.53 15.15
C ALA A 418 -5.99 17.58 14.22
N ALA A 419 -6.70 16.63 13.59
CA ALA A 419 -6.13 15.73 12.59
C ALA A 419 -5.64 16.47 11.35
N ASP A 420 -6.42 17.43 10.84
CA ASP A 420 -6.04 18.22 9.67
C ASP A 420 -4.80 19.08 9.97
N GLU A 421 -4.75 19.76 11.12
CA GLU A 421 -3.60 20.54 11.57
C GLU A 421 -2.33 19.68 11.64
N LEU A 422 -2.41 18.48 12.22
CA LEU A 422 -1.28 17.55 12.30
C LEU A 422 -0.88 16.97 10.94
N SER A 423 -1.82 16.79 10.02
CA SER A 423 -1.55 16.32 8.66
C SER A 423 -0.75 17.35 7.85
N HIS A 424 -1.10 18.63 7.97
CA HIS A 424 -0.36 19.73 7.34
C HIS A 424 1.08 19.78 7.86
N ILE A 425 1.25 19.75 9.18
CA ILE A 425 2.56 19.73 9.83
C ILE A 425 3.38 18.51 9.40
N GLY A 426 2.76 17.33 9.32
CA GLY A 426 3.42 16.10 8.87
C GLY A 426 3.92 16.18 7.42
N ARG A 427 3.11 16.72 6.50
CA ARG A 427 3.50 16.89 5.09
C ARG A 427 4.65 17.89 4.92
N GLU A 428 4.62 19.00 5.66
CA GLU A 428 5.73 19.96 5.68
C GLU A 428 7.02 19.34 6.23
N ALA A 429 6.89 18.58 7.33
CA ALA A 429 8.01 17.86 7.92
C ALA A 429 8.58 16.80 6.98
N GLU A 430 7.74 16.06 6.25
CA GLU A 430 8.16 15.09 5.24
C GLU A 430 8.92 15.73 4.08
N GLY A 431 8.45 16.88 3.58
CA GLY A 431 9.12 17.64 2.53
C GLY A 431 10.49 18.16 2.97
N GLN A 432 10.58 18.67 4.19
CA GLN A 432 11.84 19.14 4.76
C GLN A 432 12.80 18.00 5.10
N ALA A 433 12.28 16.84 5.51
CA ALA A 433 13.09 15.66 5.79
C ALA A 433 13.88 15.22 4.56
N VAL A 434 13.32 15.31 3.34
CA VAL A 434 14.05 14.96 2.11
C VAL A 434 15.33 15.80 1.96
N LEU A 435 15.21 17.12 2.13
CA LEU A 435 16.37 18.03 2.05
C LEU A 435 17.40 17.74 3.14
N VAL A 436 16.94 17.48 4.36
CA VAL A 436 17.82 17.14 5.49
C VAL A 436 18.55 15.82 5.25
N ILE A 437 17.90 14.82 4.67
CA ILE A 437 18.51 13.52 4.35
C ILE A 437 19.66 13.68 3.35
N ASP A 438 19.45 14.46 2.29
CA ASP A 438 20.50 14.70 1.29
C ASP A 438 21.70 15.43 1.90
N MET A 439 21.46 16.41 2.76
CA MET A 439 22.52 17.08 3.51
C MET A 439 23.25 16.14 4.47
N LEU A 440 22.51 15.32 5.23
CA LEU A 440 23.08 14.35 6.17
C LEU A 440 23.98 13.35 5.45
N ARG A 441 23.59 12.87 4.27
CA ARG A 441 24.38 11.93 3.47
C ARG A 441 25.76 12.46 3.06
N ALA A 442 25.95 13.78 3.01
CA ALA A 442 27.25 14.39 2.72
C ALA A 442 28.17 14.54 3.95
N LEU A 443 27.61 14.41 5.16
CA LEU A 443 28.30 14.61 6.43
C LEU A 443 29.00 13.34 6.94
N ALA A 444 30.03 13.54 7.76
CA ALA A 444 30.68 12.48 8.53
C ALA A 444 29.77 12.01 9.69
N LEU A 445 30.03 10.82 10.23
CA LEU A 445 29.15 10.20 11.23
C LEU A 445 28.94 11.06 12.49
N GLY A 446 30.02 11.64 13.04
CA GLY A 446 29.91 12.50 14.23
C GLY A 446 28.97 13.69 14.00
N ASP A 447 29.17 14.40 12.88
CA ASP A 447 28.33 15.53 12.49
C ASP A 447 26.87 15.10 12.22
N GLN A 448 26.67 13.92 11.62
CA GLN A 448 25.33 13.35 11.40
C GLN A 448 24.60 13.16 12.74
N GLU A 449 25.27 12.56 13.74
CA GLU A 449 24.67 12.33 15.05
C GLU A 449 24.36 13.64 15.78
N ASP A 450 25.25 14.62 15.71
CA ASP A 450 25.07 15.92 16.36
C ASP A 450 23.91 16.69 15.74
N VAL A 451 23.85 16.76 14.40
CA VAL A 451 22.73 17.39 13.67
C VAL A 451 21.42 16.68 13.98
N LEU A 452 21.39 15.35 13.98
CA LEU A 452 20.18 14.59 14.26
C LEU A 452 19.72 14.75 15.72
N ARG A 453 20.65 14.88 16.66
CA ARG A 453 20.35 15.13 18.07
C ARG A 453 19.77 16.54 18.26
N GLU A 454 20.35 17.54 17.63
CA GLU A 454 19.83 18.91 17.65
C GLU A 454 18.44 18.98 16.98
N LEU A 455 18.28 18.31 15.83
CA LEU A 455 17.02 18.22 15.11
C LEU A 455 15.94 17.55 15.95
N SER A 456 16.26 16.47 16.67
CA SER A 456 15.31 15.80 17.56
C SER A 456 14.83 16.68 18.72
N GLN A 457 15.66 17.64 19.16
CA GLN A 457 15.31 18.57 20.24
C GLN A 457 14.51 19.76 19.73
N LYS A 458 14.96 20.38 18.63
CA LYS A 458 14.36 21.61 18.10
C LYS A 458 13.14 21.35 17.22
N ARG A 459 13.15 20.26 16.45
CA ARG A 459 12.16 19.95 15.41
C ARG A 459 11.83 18.45 15.38
N PRO A 460 11.15 17.93 16.43
CA PRO A 460 10.96 16.49 16.61
C PRO A 460 10.19 15.82 15.46
N GLU A 461 9.26 16.53 14.82
CA GLU A 461 8.47 16.01 13.70
C GLU A 461 9.33 15.77 12.45
N VAL A 462 10.23 16.70 12.14
CA VAL A 462 11.20 16.55 11.04
C VAL A 462 12.18 15.42 11.37
N ALA A 463 12.67 15.36 12.61
CA ALA A 463 13.56 14.27 13.05
C ALA A 463 12.89 12.90 12.90
N GLN A 464 11.62 12.77 13.27
CA GLN A 464 10.87 11.53 13.13
C GLN A 464 10.70 11.12 11.66
N ALA A 465 10.40 12.09 10.78
CA ALA A 465 10.31 11.85 9.33
C ALA A 465 11.67 11.46 8.72
N VAL A 466 12.78 12.02 9.21
CA VAL A 466 14.15 11.64 8.81
C VAL A 466 14.49 10.22 9.30
N PHE A 467 14.26 9.93 10.58
CA PHE A 467 14.55 8.61 11.16
C PHE A 467 13.73 7.47 10.55
N ALA A 468 12.55 7.76 10.01
CA ALA A 468 11.74 6.75 9.31
C ALA A 468 12.38 6.33 7.97
N LYS A 469 13.15 7.23 7.34
CA LYS A 469 13.70 7.05 6.00
C LYS A 469 15.16 6.62 6.03
N VAL A 470 15.94 7.07 7.01
CA VAL A 470 17.40 6.83 7.09
C VAL A 470 17.75 5.94 8.27
N CYS A 471 18.68 5.00 8.06
CA CYS A 471 19.35 4.27 9.13
C CYS A 471 20.77 4.86 9.31
N ILE A 472 21.12 5.27 10.54
CA ILE A 472 22.42 5.86 10.86
C ILE A 472 23.45 4.74 11.02
N GLU A 473 24.71 4.97 10.64
CA GLU A 473 25.80 4.00 10.75
C GLU A 473 25.93 3.37 12.14
N SER A 474 25.86 4.19 13.19
CA SER A 474 25.94 3.75 14.58
C SER A 474 24.77 2.86 15.02
N THR A 475 23.69 2.79 14.23
CA THR A 475 22.60 1.83 14.44
C THR A 475 23.06 0.39 14.34
N CYS A 476 24.14 0.11 13.59
CA CYS A 476 24.72 -1.23 13.49
C CYS A 476 25.06 -1.86 14.85
N LEU A 477 25.31 -1.04 15.88
CA LEU A 477 25.66 -1.50 17.23
C LEU A 477 24.45 -2.00 18.04
N GLU A 478 23.22 -1.69 17.62
CA GLU A 478 21.98 -2.00 18.35
C GLU A 478 21.06 -2.97 17.57
N VAL A 479 21.44 -3.34 16.34
CA VAL A 479 20.66 -4.21 15.47
C VAL A 479 20.84 -5.69 15.88
N PRO A 480 19.78 -6.52 15.83
CA PRO A 480 19.91 -7.96 16.04
C PRO A 480 20.93 -8.60 15.09
N THR A 481 21.77 -9.50 15.62
CA THR A 481 22.89 -10.10 14.89
C THR A 481 22.49 -10.79 13.60
N ASP A 482 21.30 -11.42 13.59
CA ASP A 482 20.79 -12.16 12.43
C ASP A 482 20.44 -11.21 11.26
N VAL A 483 19.82 -10.08 11.59
CA VAL A 483 19.47 -9.02 10.63
C VAL A 483 20.73 -8.38 10.07
N LEU A 484 21.72 -8.14 10.93
CA LEU A 484 23.01 -7.57 10.54
C LEU A 484 23.77 -8.52 9.61
N ALA A 485 23.78 -9.81 9.91
CA ALA A 485 24.41 -10.83 9.07
C ALA A 485 23.74 -10.96 7.69
N ASP A 486 22.40 -10.94 7.62
CA ASP A 486 21.67 -10.97 6.33
C ASP A 486 21.96 -9.70 5.51
N ALA A 487 21.97 -8.52 6.15
CA ALA A 487 22.33 -7.27 5.48
C ALA A 487 23.77 -7.29 4.92
N MET A 488 24.73 -7.81 5.69
CA MET A 488 26.12 -7.97 5.23
C MET A 488 26.24 -9.00 4.09
N HIS A 489 25.45 -10.06 4.11
CA HIS A 489 25.46 -11.07 3.05
C HIS A 489 24.90 -10.54 1.72
N ARG A 490 23.89 -9.67 1.79
CA ARG A 490 23.25 -9.05 0.61
C ARG A 490 24.04 -7.91 0.00
N THR A 491 24.94 -7.30 0.78
CA THR A 491 25.78 -6.20 0.30
C THR A 491 27.01 -6.76 -0.42
N PRO A 492 27.33 -6.30 -1.64
CA PRO A 492 28.53 -6.76 -2.35
C PRO A 492 29.80 -6.56 -1.52
N ILE A 493 30.70 -7.54 -1.55
CA ILE A 493 31.92 -7.56 -0.70
C ILE A 493 32.77 -6.30 -0.94
N ALA A 494 32.91 -5.86 -2.20
CA ALA A 494 33.67 -4.65 -2.53
C ALA A 494 33.05 -3.38 -1.90
N THR A 495 31.72 -3.24 -1.99
CA THR A 495 30.98 -2.15 -1.36
C THR A 495 31.14 -2.18 0.16
N LEU A 496 30.97 -3.35 0.77
CA LEU A 496 31.12 -3.52 2.21
C LEU A 496 32.55 -3.24 2.68
N ALA A 497 33.57 -3.66 1.92
CA ALA A 497 34.96 -3.34 2.20
C ALA A 497 35.23 -1.83 2.11
N ASN A 498 34.72 -1.14 1.09
CA ASN A 498 34.85 0.31 0.95
C ASN A 498 34.22 1.07 2.12
N PHE A 499 33.04 0.63 2.57
CA PHE A 499 32.39 1.15 3.76
C PHE A 499 33.26 0.93 5.00
N LEU A 500 33.68 -0.32 5.27
CA LEU A 500 34.46 -0.66 6.46
C LEU A 500 35.81 0.06 6.54
N ARG A 501 36.47 0.39 5.43
CA ARG A 501 37.78 1.06 5.44
C ARG A 501 37.76 2.47 6.05
N ALA A 502 36.65 3.20 5.92
CA ALA A 502 36.53 4.58 6.40
C ALA A 502 35.48 4.76 7.52
N THR A 503 34.83 3.67 7.94
CA THR A 503 33.96 3.59 9.11
C THR A 503 34.76 3.61 10.43
N GLN A 504 34.13 4.09 11.50
CA GLN A 504 34.70 4.09 12.85
C GLN A 504 35.10 2.68 13.30
N ASP A 505 36.19 2.60 14.07
CA ASP A 505 36.81 1.35 14.44
C ASP A 505 35.88 0.43 15.23
N ASP A 506 35.11 0.96 16.18
CA ASP A 506 34.15 0.22 16.99
C ASP A 506 33.06 -0.45 16.13
N ILE A 507 32.47 0.28 15.19
CA ILE A 507 31.48 -0.22 14.24
C ILE A 507 32.11 -1.28 13.34
N ARG A 508 33.32 -1.01 12.80
CA ARG A 508 34.06 -1.96 11.96
C ARG A 508 34.30 -3.28 12.68
N HIS A 509 34.81 -3.23 13.92
CA HIS A 509 35.05 -4.43 14.71
C HIS A 509 33.75 -5.18 15.01
N HIS A 510 32.68 -4.47 15.36
CA HIS A 510 31.37 -5.08 15.63
C HIS A 510 30.81 -5.79 14.39
N LEU A 511 30.89 -5.17 13.22
CA LEU A 511 30.45 -5.77 11.95
C LEU A 511 31.28 -7.01 11.61
N LEU A 512 32.60 -6.94 11.72
CA LEU A 512 33.46 -8.10 11.43
C LEU A 512 33.22 -9.26 12.41
N GLN A 513 32.97 -8.98 13.69
CA GLN A 513 32.67 -10.01 14.70
C GLN A 513 31.35 -10.74 14.45
N ASN A 514 30.34 -10.04 13.92
CA ASN A 514 29.01 -10.59 13.64
C ASN A 514 28.82 -11.07 12.19
N ALA A 515 29.79 -10.81 11.31
CA ALA A 515 29.78 -11.32 9.94
C ALA A 515 29.83 -12.85 9.90
N ALA A 516 29.14 -13.47 8.93
CA ALA A 516 29.29 -14.89 8.65
C ALA A 516 30.76 -15.25 8.36
N PRO A 517 31.25 -16.46 8.71
CA PRO A 517 32.67 -16.81 8.59
C PRO A 517 33.25 -16.62 7.17
N SER A 518 32.48 -16.99 6.14
CA SER A 518 32.86 -16.81 4.73
C SER A 518 32.99 -15.34 4.35
N THR A 519 31.99 -14.52 4.70
CA THR A 519 32.00 -13.07 4.47
C THR A 519 33.16 -12.41 5.22
N ARG A 520 33.40 -12.78 6.47
CA ARG A 520 34.50 -12.27 7.28
C ARG A 520 35.86 -12.58 6.66
N GLN A 521 36.06 -13.80 6.16
CA GLN A 521 37.30 -14.18 5.49
C GLN A 521 37.52 -13.35 4.22
N ALA A 522 36.49 -13.18 3.39
CA ALA A 522 36.57 -12.38 2.17
C ALA A 522 36.82 -10.89 2.45
N LEU A 523 36.17 -10.34 3.48
CA LEU A 523 36.40 -8.96 3.92
C LEU A 523 37.82 -8.78 4.45
N ASN A 524 38.32 -9.71 5.26
CA ASN A 524 39.69 -9.63 5.77
C ASN A 524 40.72 -9.68 4.64
N SER A 525 40.52 -10.50 3.60
CA SER A 525 41.38 -10.49 2.42
C SER A 525 41.33 -9.15 1.69
N GLU A 526 40.14 -8.58 1.46
CA GLU A 526 39.99 -7.29 0.79
C GLU A 526 40.56 -6.11 1.59
N LEU A 527 40.34 -6.09 2.90
CA LEU A 527 40.85 -5.05 3.79
C LEU A 527 42.38 -5.10 3.89
N SER A 528 42.99 -6.30 3.74
CA SER A 528 44.45 -6.46 3.77
C SER A 528 45.17 -5.86 2.57
N LEU A 529 44.47 -5.61 1.45
CA LEU A 529 45.06 -5.04 0.23
C LEU A 529 45.50 -3.58 0.37
N GLY A 530 45.10 -2.90 1.45
CA GLY A 530 45.56 -1.53 1.75
C GLY A 530 45.12 -0.48 0.73
N ILE A 531 44.08 -0.76 -0.06
CA ILE A 531 43.56 0.14 -1.09
C ILE A 531 42.91 1.35 -0.42
N PRO A 532 43.37 2.59 -0.68
CA PRO A 532 42.70 3.78 -0.16
C PRO A 532 41.32 3.94 -0.81
N VAL A 533 40.34 4.41 -0.03
CA VAL A 533 38.97 4.63 -0.52
C VAL A 533 38.71 6.12 -0.68
N GLY A 534 38.20 6.51 -1.85
CA GLY A 534 37.79 7.89 -2.09
C GLY A 534 36.58 8.27 -1.25
N ARG A 535 36.44 9.57 -0.90
CA ARG A 535 35.28 10.05 -0.11
C ARG A 535 33.95 9.69 -0.79
N THR A 536 33.85 9.85 -2.10
CA THR A 536 32.62 9.53 -2.87
C THR A 536 32.28 8.04 -2.78
N GLU A 537 33.27 7.18 -3.03
CA GLU A 537 33.11 5.71 -2.94
C GLU A 537 32.70 5.26 -1.55
N PHE A 538 33.27 5.86 -0.50
CA PHE A 538 32.86 5.60 0.88
C PHE A 538 31.40 6.02 1.14
N LEU A 539 31.00 7.22 0.70
CA LEU A 539 29.64 7.71 0.92
C LEU A 539 28.59 6.88 0.18
N GLU A 540 28.88 6.47 -1.06
CA GLU A 540 28.03 5.56 -1.83
C GLU A 540 27.94 4.18 -1.17
N ALA A 541 29.08 3.64 -0.72
CA ALA A 541 29.12 2.36 -0.02
C ALA A 541 28.35 2.38 1.31
N ARG A 542 28.48 3.49 2.05
CA ARG A 542 27.73 3.73 3.29
C ARG A 542 26.24 3.75 3.02
N ASP A 543 25.77 4.53 2.03
CA ASP A 543 24.34 4.64 1.71
C ASP A 543 23.76 3.31 1.23
N ALA A 544 24.50 2.57 0.41
CA ALA A 544 24.09 1.24 -0.04
C ALA A 544 23.93 0.26 1.13
N PHE A 545 24.90 0.21 2.05
CA PHE A 545 24.85 -0.68 3.21
C PHE A 545 23.74 -0.29 4.20
N THR A 546 23.64 0.99 4.58
CA THR A 546 22.63 1.43 5.56
C THR A 546 21.20 1.36 5.00
N THR A 547 21.02 1.54 3.69
CA THR A 547 19.73 1.31 3.03
C THR A 547 19.35 -0.16 3.06
N THR A 548 20.27 -1.06 2.71
CA THR A 548 20.05 -2.52 2.79
C THR A 548 19.71 -2.94 4.22
N LEU A 549 20.42 -2.41 5.22
CA LEU A 549 20.15 -2.66 6.63
C LEU A 549 18.76 -2.18 7.04
N ALA A 550 18.35 -0.98 6.62
CA ALA A 550 17.03 -0.43 6.90
C ALA A 550 15.91 -1.28 6.29
N GLU A 551 16.11 -1.82 5.09
CA GLU A 551 15.15 -2.73 4.45
C GLU A 551 15.01 -4.04 5.22
N MET A 552 16.11 -4.65 5.67
CA MET A 552 16.07 -5.89 6.46
C MET A 552 15.37 -5.68 7.80
N LEU A 553 15.67 -4.56 8.49
CA LEU A 553 14.98 -4.19 9.71
C LEU A 553 13.46 -4.05 9.52
N ARG A 554 13.03 -3.37 8.46
CA ARG A 554 11.60 -3.21 8.14
C ARG A 554 10.94 -4.55 7.80
N ARG A 555 11.64 -5.41 7.06
CA ARG A 555 11.15 -6.75 6.68
C ARG A 555 10.86 -7.59 7.92
N ASP A 556 11.74 -7.53 8.90
CA ASP A 556 11.65 -8.32 10.13
C ASP A 556 10.81 -7.64 11.22
N GLY A 557 10.18 -6.49 10.90
CA GLY A 557 9.22 -5.80 11.77
C GLY A 557 9.86 -4.90 12.83
N HIS A 558 11.14 -4.57 12.71
CA HIS A 558 11.83 -3.68 13.63
C HIS A 558 11.58 -2.20 13.28
N ASP A 559 11.41 -1.38 14.33
CA ASP A 559 11.19 0.06 14.20
C ASP A 559 12.53 0.81 14.12
N VAL A 560 12.92 1.19 12.90
CA VAL A 560 14.15 1.95 12.59
C VAL A 560 14.17 3.30 13.33
N VAL A 561 13.01 3.93 13.54
CA VAL A 561 12.91 5.22 14.24
C VAL A 561 13.37 5.07 15.68
N GLN A 562 12.86 4.04 16.36
CA GLN A 562 13.24 3.76 17.74
C GLN A 562 14.72 3.38 17.86
N MET A 563 15.26 2.63 16.92
CA MET A 563 16.67 2.25 16.93
C MET A 563 17.58 3.47 16.80
N ASN A 564 17.35 4.32 15.80
CA ASN A 564 18.08 5.58 15.64
C ASN A 564 18.00 6.44 16.92
N ALA A 565 16.81 6.56 17.52
CA ALA A 565 16.63 7.34 18.74
C ALA A 565 17.41 6.77 19.95
N ARG A 566 17.46 5.44 20.11
CA ARG A 566 18.25 4.79 21.18
C ARG A 566 19.74 5.04 21.02
N VAL A 567 20.24 4.92 19.80
CA VAL A 567 21.65 5.14 19.47
C VAL A 567 22.07 6.57 19.80
N LEU A 568 21.29 7.55 19.36
CA LEU A 568 21.55 8.97 19.64
C LEU A 568 21.48 9.32 21.13
N ALA A 569 20.63 8.62 21.89
CA ALA A 569 20.55 8.76 23.34
C ALA A 569 21.76 8.13 24.07
N ARG A 570 22.32 7.04 23.54
CA ARG A 570 23.50 6.34 24.10
C ARG A 570 24.80 7.11 23.85
N SER A 571 24.98 7.65 22.64
CA SER A 571 26.14 8.47 22.24
C SER A 571 26.37 9.65 23.21
N LYS A 572 25.29 10.30 23.70
CA LYS A 572 25.33 11.37 24.70
C LYS A 572 25.93 10.97 26.06
N ARG A 573 25.87 9.69 26.45
CA ARG A 573 26.46 9.21 27.71
C ARG A 573 27.95 8.94 27.60
N SER A 574 28.45 8.63 26.40
CA SER A 574 29.88 8.37 26.17
C SER A 574 30.71 9.66 26.04
N SER A 575 30.09 10.77 25.63
CA SER A 575 30.76 12.07 25.45
C SER A 575 30.85 12.93 26.72
N ASN A 576 30.27 12.48 27.84
CA ASN A 576 30.46 13.08 29.17
C ASN A 576 31.46 12.23 29.96
N PRO A 577 32.78 12.35 29.75
CA PRO A 577 33.73 11.82 30.71
C PRO A 577 33.51 12.58 32.01
N VAL A 578 33.24 11.80 33.05
CA VAL A 578 33.14 12.23 34.43
C VAL A 578 34.38 13.08 34.79
N THR A 579 34.22 14.40 34.80
CA THR A 579 35.09 15.32 35.55
C THR A 579 34.74 15.17 37.02
N SER A 580 35.10 14.02 37.62
CA SER A 580 35.16 13.87 39.06
C SER A 580 36.48 13.20 39.41
N ASN A 581 37.55 13.99 39.33
CA ASN A 581 38.80 13.79 40.05
C ASN A 581 39.64 15.07 39.95
N GLU A 582 39.14 16.15 40.56
CA GLU A 582 39.93 17.34 40.90
C GLU A 582 39.21 18.06 42.05
N ALA A 583 39.11 17.38 43.20
CA ALA A 583 38.74 17.96 44.49
C ALA A 583 39.18 17.02 45.62
N ALA A 584 40.47 16.70 45.65
CA ALA A 584 41.14 16.11 46.81
C ALA A 584 42.65 16.35 46.68
N GLU A 585 43.07 17.61 46.88
CA GLU A 585 44.36 17.99 47.46
C GLU A 585 44.23 19.34 48.16
#